data_AF-A0A5C8A8C1-F1
#
_entry.id   AF-A0A5C8A8C1-F1
#
_cell.length_a   1.000
_cell.length_b   1.000
_cell.length_c   1.000
_cell.angle_alpha   90.00
_cell.angle_beta   90.00
_cell.angle_gamma   90.00
#
_symmetry.space_group_name_H-M   'P 1'
#
loop_
_entity.id
_entity.type
_entity.pdbx_description
1 polymer ?
#
loop_
_entity_poly.entity_id
_entity_poly.type
_entity_poly.pdbx_seq_one_letter_code
_entity_poly.pdbx_strand_id
1 'polypeptide(L)' 'MNRCLLFASVLFAAPACAQEDLLELLGATETSVVHTNASFKTSRVINGHSLENTAAGVLDMRINHRFGFLSGGVNEFFG' A
#
# COMPACT_ATOMS: atom_id res chain seq x y z
N MET A 1 44.56 -33.76 26.72
CA MET A 1 44.79 -32.85 25.57
C MET A 1 43.50 -32.23 25.02
N ASN A 2 42.38 -32.97 25.02
CA ASN A 2 41.12 -32.58 24.37
C ASN A 2 40.41 -31.40 25.06
N ARG A 3 40.59 -31.24 26.39
CA ARG A 3 40.01 -30.14 27.18
C ARG A 3 40.69 -28.79 26.91
N CYS A 4 41.98 -28.79 26.59
CA CYS A 4 42.73 -27.57 26.25
C CYS A 4 42.38 -27.07 24.84
N LEU A 5 42.10 -27.98 23.91
CA LEU A 5 41.69 -27.63 22.54
C LEU A 5 40.31 -26.95 22.50
N LEU A 6 39.35 -27.41 23.32
CA LEU A 6 38.04 -26.77 23.44
C LEU A 6 38.14 -25.33 23.99
N PHE A 7 39.00 -25.11 24.98
CA PHE A 7 39.22 -23.78 25.55
C PHE A 7 39.87 -22.81 24.54
N ALA A 8 40.81 -23.31 23.73
CA ALA A 8 41.44 -22.52 22.67
C ALA A 8 40.46 -22.11 21.55
N SER A 9 39.46 -22.95 21.25
CA SER A 9 38.44 -22.63 20.23
C SER A 9 37.51 -21.48 20.62
N VAL A 10 37.23 -21.31 21.92
CA VAL A 10 36.40 -20.21 22.44
C VAL A 10 37.16 -18.87 22.40
N LEU A 11 38.48 -18.90 22.59
CA LEU A 11 39.34 -17.71 22.52
C LEU A 11 39.54 -17.17 21.09
N PHE A 12 39.27 -17.98 20.06
CA PHE A 12 39.37 -17.56 18.65
C PHE A 12 38.05 -17.02 18.07
N ALA A 13 36.96 -17.08 18.84
CA ALA A 13 35.69 -16.48 18.45
C ALA A 13 35.74 -14.95 18.66
N ALA A 14 36.34 -14.24 17.71
CA ALA A 14 36.27 -12.78 17.68
C ALA A 14 34.79 -12.33 17.56
N PRO A 15 34.38 -11.25 18.26
CA PRO A 15 33.03 -10.73 18.10
C PRO A 15 32.85 -10.19 16.67
N ALA A 16 31.92 -10.77 15.93
CA ALA A 16 31.51 -10.26 14.63
C ALA A 16 30.62 -9.03 14.83
N CYS A 17 31.21 -7.83 14.76
CA CYS A 17 30.48 -6.55 14.80
C CYS A 17 29.99 -6.21 13.40
N ALA A 18 28.86 -6.78 12.98
CA ALA A 18 28.24 -6.47 11.67
C ALA A 18 26.74 -6.18 11.77
N GLN A 19 26.22 -5.97 12.98
CA GLN A 19 24.80 -5.69 13.19
C GLN A 19 24.59 -4.18 13.30
N GLU A 20 24.67 -3.51 12.14
CA GLU A 20 24.13 -2.16 11.99
C GLU A 20 22.60 -2.23 12.16
N ASP A 21 22.00 -1.25 12.84
CA ASP A 21 20.56 -1.22 13.07
C ASP A 21 19.83 -0.93 11.75
N LEU A 22 19.10 -1.92 11.24
CA LEU A 22 18.33 -1.79 10.00
C LEU A 22 17.36 -0.59 10.05
N LEU A 23 16.92 -0.20 11.25
CA LEU A 23 16.02 0.93 11.44
C LEU A 23 16.71 2.27 11.19
N GLU A 24 18.04 2.35 11.34
CA GLU A 24 18.84 3.56 11.11
C GLU A 24 18.85 3.95 9.62
N LEU A 25 18.68 2.97 8.71
CA LEU A 25 18.59 3.20 7.26
C LEU A 25 17.33 3.99 6.85
N LEU A 26 16.29 4.01 7.69
CA LEU A 26 15.07 4.76 7.42
C LEU A 26 15.25 6.27 7.67
N GLY A 27 16.34 6.69 8.32
CA GLY A 27 16.60 8.08 8.68
C GLY A 27 15.65 8.62 9.74
N ALA A 28 15.82 9.89 10.12
CA ALA A 28 14.83 10.58 10.94
C ALA A 28 13.56 10.80 10.11
N THR A 29 12.42 10.27 10.56
CA THR A 29 11.13 10.53 9.93
C THR A 29 10.76 11.99 10.17
N GLU A 30 11.10 12.86 9.22
CA GLU A 30 10.64 14.24 9.16
C GLU A 30 9.11 14.22 9.17
N THR A 31 8.52 14.53 10.34
CA THR A 31 7.07 14.53 10.53
C THR A 31 6.52 15.83 9.98
N SER A 32 6.60 15.96 8.65
CA SER A 32 5.98 17.04 7.91
C SER A 32 4.51 16.70 7.65
N VAL A 33 3.65 17.71 7.72
CA VAL A 33 2.24 17.54 7.37
C VAL A 33 2.16 17.30 5.87
N VAL A 34 1.91 16.05 5.47
CA VAL A 34 1.69 15.69 4.06
C VAL A 34 0.25 15.99 3.69
N HIS A 35 0.04 17.02 2.88
CA HIS A 35 -1.29 17.33 2.35
C HIS A 35 -1.66 16.36 1.22
N THR A 36 -2.88 15.81 1.27
CA THR A 36 -3.42 15.04 0.16
C THR A 36 -3.89 15.97 -0.96
N ASN A 37 -3.68 15.57 -2.21
CA ASN A 37 -4.05 16.36 -3.38
C ASN A 37 -5.56 16.28 -3.69
N ALA A 38 -6.18 15.13 -3.40
CA ALA A 38 -7.61 14.90 -3.64
C ALA A 38 -8.19 13.96 -2.57
N SER A 39 -9.47 14.14 -2.25
CA SER A 39 -10.21 13.23 -1.36
C SER A 39 -10.66 11.96 -2.11
N PHE A 40 -11.01 12.11 -3.40
CA PHE A 40 -11.36 11.00 -4.28
C PHE A 40 -10.66 11.17 -5.63
N LYS A 41 -10.29 10.07 -6.30
CA LYS A 41 -9.64 10.14 -7.62
C LYS A 41 -10.63 10.27 -8.79
N THR A 42 -11.93 10.37 -8.50
CA THR A 42 -13.00 10.22 -9.49
C THR A 42 -14.22 11.06 -9.11
N SER A 43 -15.06 11.37 -10.10
CA SER A 43 -16.29 12.17 -9.98
C SER A 43 -17.48 11.42 -9.36
N ARG A 44 -17.39 10.10 -9.17
CA ARG A 44 -18.48 9.25 -8.64
C ARG A 44 -17.95 8.18 -7.69
N VAL A 45 -18.55 8.11 -6.50
CA VAL A 45 -18.21 7.13 -5.45
C VAL A 45 -19.35 6.12 -5.36
N ILE A 46 -19.14 4.92 -5.92
CA ILE A 46 -20.18 3.89 -6.03
C ILE A 46 -21.42 4.46 -6.75
N ASN A 47 -22.47 4.79 -5.99
CA ASN A 47 -23.73 5.34 -6.49
C ASN A 47 -23.91 6.83 -6.13
N GLY A 48 -23.01 7.42 -5.35
CA GLY A 48 -23.04 8.82 -4.94
C GLY A 48 -22.13 9.72 -5.77
N HIS A 49 -22.31 11.03 -5.61
CA HIS A 49 -21.44 12.04 -6.23
C HIS A 49 -20.19 12.25 -5.40
N SER A 50 -19.06 12.44 -6.08
CA SER A 50 -17.81 12.89 -5.45
C SER A 50 -17.85 14.41 -5.23
N LEU A 51 -17.02 14.89 -4.31
CA LEU A 51 -16.67 16.32 -4.19
C LEU A 51 -15.78 16.79 -5.36
N GLU A 52 -15.06 15.86 -5.98
CA GLU A 52 -14.02 16.13 -6.96
C GLU A 52 -14.62 16.20 -8.37
N ASN A 53 -14.21 17.22 -9.13
CA ASN A 53 -14.65 17.40 -10.52
C ASN A 53 -13.55 17.04 -11.51
N THR A 54 -13.93 16.72 -12.74
CA THR A 54 -12.97 16.48 -13.81
C THR A 54 -12.20 17.77 -14.13
N ALA A 55 -10.93 17.63 -14.53
CA ALA A 55 -10.10 18.76 -14.95
C ALA A 55 -10.72 19.54 -16.12
N ALA A 56 -10.35 20.81 -16.25
CA ALA A 56 -10.85 21.69 -17.30
C ALA A 56 -10.56 21.11 -18.70
N GLY A 57 -11.59 21.08 -19.56
CA GLY A 57 -11.49 20.58 -20.93
C GLY A 57 -11.54 19.06 -21.07
N VAL A 58 -11.70 18.30 -19.98
CA VAL A 58 -11.83 16.84 -20.02
C VAL A 58 -13.30 16.45 -19.95
N LEU A 59 -13.75 15.70 -20.96
CA LEU A 59 -15.08 15.10 -20.99
C LEU A 59 -15.03 13.70 -20.35
N ASP A 60 -15.71 13.54 -19.21
CA ASP A 60 -15.88 12.26 -18.52
C ASP A 60 -17.28 11.69 -18.83
N MET A 61 -17.39 10.84 -19.85
CA MET A 61 -18.64 10.12 -20.17
C MET A 61 -18.58 8.69 -19.65
N ARG A 62 -19.60 8.29 -18.89
CA ARG A 62 -19.70 6.95 -18.30
C ARG A 62 -21.06 6.34 -18.61
N ILE A 63 -21.05 5.15 -19.22
CA ILE A 63 -22.25 4.36 -19.47
C ILE A 63 -22.23 3.21 -18.47
N ASN A 64 -23.13 3.27 -17.49
CA ASN A 64 -23.26 2.26 -16.47
C ASN A 64 -24.45 1.36 -16.80
N HIS A 65 -24.19 0.07 -17.00
CA HIS A 65 -25.23 -0.94 -16.98
C HIS A 65 -25.50 -1.36 -15.53
N ARG A 66 -26.77 -1.37 -15.12
CA ARG A 66 -27.17 -1.80 -13.77
C ARG A 66 -27.90 -3.12 -13.89
N PHE A 67 -27.27 -4.18 -13.39
CA PHE A 67 -27.92 -5.48 -13.30
C PHE A 67 -28.91 -5.50 -12.13
N GLY A 68 -30.13 -5.95 -12.39
CA GLY A 68 -31.12 -6.29 -11.38
C GLY A 68 -30.81 -7.61 -10.66
N PHE A 69 -31.82 -8.17 -9.99
CA PHE A 69 -31.66 -9.47 -9.33
C PHE A 69 -31.49 -10.59 -10.36
N LEU A 70 -30.69 -11.60 -10.00
CA LEU A 70 -30.49 -12.78 -10.86
C LEU A 70 -31.80 -13.51 -11.19
N SER A 71 -32.82 -13.42 -10.32
CA SER A 71 -34.16 -13.95 -10.54
C SER A 71 -34.92 -13.29 -11.69
N GLY A 72 -34.55 -12.08 -12.12
CA GLY A 72 -35.16 -11.38 -13.25
C GLY A 72 -34.78 -11.95 -14.63
N GLY A 73 -33.79 -12.84 -14.68
CA GLY A 73 -33.38 -13.53 -15.90
C GLY A 73 -32.89 -12.58 -17.00
N VAL A 74 -33.13 -12.95 -18.26
CA VAL A 74 -32.68 -12.20 -19.45
C VAL A 74 -33.29 -10.81 -19.58
N ASN A 75 -34.38 -10.52 -18.87
CA ASN A 75 -35.04 -9.22 -18.93
C ASN A 75 -34.18 -8.10 -18.33
N GLU A 76 -33.31 -8.42 -17.36
CA GLU A 76 -32.45 -7.47 -16.66
C GLU A 76 -31.08 -7.26 -17.36
N PHE A 77 -30.85 -7.93 -18.50
CA PHE A 77 -29.53 -7.96 -19.16
C PHE A 77 -29.15 -6.65 -19.85
N PHE A 78 -30.12 -5.76 -20.08
CA PHE A 78 -29.90 -4.42 -20.67
C PHE A 78 -30.38 -3.27 -19.77
N GLY A 79 -30.83 -3.60 -18.55
CA GLY A 79 -31.28 -2.65 -17.54
C GLY A 79 -32.76 -2.33 -17.66
#